data_AF-A0A915BUL0-F1
#
_entry.id   AF-A0A915BUL0-F1
#
_cell.length_a   1.000
_cell.length_b   1.000
_cell.length_c   1.000
_cell.angle_alpha   90.00
_cell.angle_beta   90.00
_cell.angle_gamma   90.00
#
_symmetry.space_group_name_H-M   'P 1'
#
loop_
_entity.id
_entity.type
_entity.pdbx_description
1 polymer ?
#
loop_
_entity_poly.entity_id
_entity_poly.type
_entity_poly.pdbx_seq_one_letter_code
_entity_poly.pdbx_strand_id
1 'polypeptide(L)'
;MWRCLRCEVFSALPAMTPLLLLCGFVKIVTIATECVDRGDRFPENSVWIRNEYFNVTCKSGQIKVVNCISDFGTMIPLGSESFWENGIEYSCVDDDNGGSGEEPDACDGRHSEYFSNHFLVSCTSRKIVACVDKNGDIVKEGLFILDNGQLKSCYIYTNGKRARIDNKGCFNGTDYDDVTDESLHIKKYAIWRQGNYDLRCGDQGIHVYRCYLDKGKIMHAGSAWLDSNDAIQVCS
;
A
#
# COMPACT_ATOMS: atom_id res chain seq x y z
N MET A 1 4.62 -8.16 1.93
CA MET A 1 5.43 -9.25 2.54
C MET A 1 5.54 -10.40 1.53
N TRP A 2 6.62 -10.45 0.75
CA TRP A 2 6.69 -11.25 -0.49
C TRP A 2 7.35 -12.62 -0.25
N ARG A 3 6.99 -13.67 -1.01
CA ARG A 3 7.59 -15.02 -0.93
C ARG A 3 8.01 -15.64 -2.26
N CYS A 4 9.03 -16.49 -2.17
CA CYS A 4 9.68 -17.24 -3.25
C CYS A 4 8.96 -18.56 -3.59
N LEU A 5 8.86 -18.82 -4.90
CA LEU A 5 8.49 -20.11 -5.47
C LEU A 5 9.59 -21.16 -5.25
N ARG A 6 9.17 -22.33 -4.76
CA ARG A 6 9.96 -23.56 -4.68
C ARG A 6 10.16 -24.11 -6.11
N CYS A 7 11.40 -24.30 -6.56
CA CYS A 7 11.68 -25.08 -7.77
C CYS A 7 12.04 -26.51 -7.39
N GLU A 8 11.30 -27.45 -7.97
CA GLU A 8 11.51 -28.89 -7.83
C GLU A 8 12.78 -29.34 -8.56
N VAL A 9 13.55 -30.21 -7.90
CA VAL A 9 14.76 -30.82 -8.46
C VAL A 9 14.36 -32.07 -9.24
N PHE A 10 14.45 -32.03 -10.57
CA PHE A 10 14.41 -33.24 -11.40
C PHE A 10 15.79 -33.91 -11.36
N SER A 11 15.91 -34.99 -10.58
CA SER A 11 17.06 -35.89 -10.60
C SER A 11 16.90 -36.94 -11.70
N ALA A 12 17.61 -36.76 -12.82
CA ALA A 12 17.78 -37.82 -13.82
C ALA A 12 19.07 -38.59 -13.55
N LEU A 13 18.94 -39.83 -13.07
CA LEU A 13 20.02 -40.82 -13.06
C LEU A 13 20.00 -41.61 -14.37
N PRO A 14 21.15 -41.90 -14.99
CA PRO A 14 21.30 -43.11 -15.77
C PRO A 14 22.33 -44.08 -15.17
N ALA A 15 22.08 -45.33 -15.49
CA ALA A 15 22.68 -46.53 -14.93
C ALA A 15 24.18 -46.72 -15.24
N MET A 16 24.85 -47.39 -14.31
CA MET A 16 26.23 -47.88 -14.40
C MET A 16 26.40 -48.96 -15.49
N THR A 17 27.49 -48.89 -16.24
CA THR A 17 28.22 -50.06 -16.78
C THR A 17 29.72 -49.78 -16.76
N PRO A 18 30.59 -50.79 -16.57
CA PRO A 18 32.00 -50.57 -16.23
C PRO A 18 32.98 -50.79 -17.40
N LEU A 19 34.19 -50.27 -17.19
CA LEU A 19 35.48 -50.71 -17.74
C LEU A 19 35.98 -50.03 -19.04
N LEU A 20 36.90 -49.06 -18.89
CA LEU A 20 38.26 -49.09 -19.46
C LEU A 20 39.06 -47.86 -19.00
N LEU A 21 40.20 -48.12 -18.37
CA LEU A 21 41.20 -47.15 -17.93
C LEU A 21 41.85 -46.47 -19.14
N LEU A 22 41.62 -45.16 -19.27
CA LEU A 22 42.44 -44.23 -20.06
C LEU A 22 42.68 -42.99 -19.21
N CYS A 23 43.92 -42.85 -18.74
CA CYS A 23 44.44 -41.63 -18.13
C CYS A 23 44.43 -40.49 -19.16
N GLY A 24 43.37 -39.69 -19.14
CA GLY A 24 43.28 -38.42 -19.86
C GLY A 24 42.68 -37.39 -18.92
N PHE A 25 43.43 -36.31 -18.68
CA PHE A 25 43.11 -35.18 -17.82
C PHE A 25 41.61 -34.87 -17.74
N VAL A 26 40.96 -35.31 -16.66
CA VAL A 26 39.61 -34.87 -16.32
C VAL A 26 39.72 -33.38 -16.01
N LYS A 27 39.35 -32.53 -16.97
CA LYS A 27 39.06 -31.14 -16.68
C LYS A 27 37.89 -31.17 -15.72
N ILE A 28 38.16 -30.90 -14.45
CA ILE A 28 37.13 -30.64 -13.45
C ILE A 28 36.41 -29.39 -13.96
N VAL A 29 35.29 -29.59 -14.66
CA VAL A 29 34.35 -28.51 -14.98
C VAL A 29 33.68 -28.19 -13.65
N THR A 30 34.23 -27.21 -12.95
CA THR A 30 33.52 -26.56 -11.85
C THR A 30 32.26 -25.96 -12.45
N ILE A 31 31.12 -26.60 -12.20
CA ILE A 31 29.82 -26.03 -12.50
C ILE A 31 29.71 -24.79 -11.60
N ALA A 32 29.93 -23.62 -12.18
CA ALA A 32 29.70 -22.37 -11.49
C ALA A 32 28.21 -22.33 -11.14
N THR A 33 27.89 -22.38 -9.84
CA THR A 33 26.53 -22.20 -9.39
C THR A 33 26.10 -20.77 -9.71
N GLU A 34 25.08 -20.64 -10.54
CA GLU A 34 24.48 -19.38 -10.93
C GLU A 34 23.02 -19.36 -10.51
N CYS A 35 22.50 -18.16 -10.29
CA CYS A 35 21.09 -17.95 -9.97
C CYS A 35 20.41 -17.34 -11.18
N VAL A 36 19.20 -17.81 -11.46
CA VAL A 36 18.33 -17.20 -12.47
C VAL A 36 17.23 -16.42 -11.76
N ASP A 37 17.18 -15.10 -11.99
CA ASP A 37 16.12 -14.23 -11.46
C ASP A 37 15.48 -13.49 -12.63
N ARG A 38 14.19 -13.72 -12.87
CA ARG A 38 13.42 -13.07 -13.97
C ARG A 38 14.03 -13.22 -15.38
N GLY A 39 14.80 -14.28 -15.59
CA GLY A 39 15.45 -14.56 -16.89
C GLY A 39 16.90 -14.08 -16.97
N ASP A 40 17.35 -13.25 -16.04
CA ASP A 40 18.75 -12.81 -15.94
C ASP A 40 19.57 -13.81 -15.12
N ARG A 41 20.83 -14.00 -15.52
CA ARG A 41 21.78 -14.92 -14.86
C ARG A 41 22.75 -14.15 -13.99
N PHE A 42 22.83 -14.55 -12.72
CA PHE A 42 23.66 -13.93 -11.70
C PHE A 42 24.72 -14.92 -11.21
N PRO A 43 26.02 -14.59 -11.29
CA PRO A 43 27.07 -15.48 -10.82
C PRO A 43 27.06 -15.58 -9.28
N GLU A 44 27.64 -16.66 -8.77
CA GLU A 44 27.86 -16.86 -7.33
C GLU A 44 28.46 -15.59 -6.66
N ASN A 45 27.91 -15.23 -5.50
CA ASN A 45 28.23 -14.05 -4.69
C ASN A 45 28.00 -12.68 -5.35
N SER A 46 27.42 -12.61 -6.55
CA SER A 46 26.96 -11.31 -7.07
C SER A 46 25.85 -10.76 -6.19
N VAL A 47 25.75 -9.43 -6.13
CA VAL A 47 24.70 -8.72 -5.41
C VAL A 47 23.93 -7.86 -6.39
N TRP A 48 22.61 -7.94 -6.36
CA TRP A 48 21.72 -7.12 -7.18
C TRP A 48 20.48 -6.72 -6.39
N ILE A 49 19.77 -5.72 -6.91
CA ILE A 49 18.53 -5.25 -6.32
C ILE A 49 17.37 -6.04 -6.95
N ARG A 50 16.65 -6.78 -6.13
CA ARG A 50 15.44 -7.50 -6.50
C ARG A 50 14.21 -6.74 -6.00
N ASN A 51 13.23 -6.55 -6.88
CA ASN A 51 11.99 -5.83 -6.56
C ASN A 51 12.19 -4.41 -6.03
N GLU A 52 13.33 -3.76 -6.33
CA GLU A 52 13.69 -2.42 -5.83
C GLU A 52 13.90 -2.32 -4.30
N TYR A 53 13.63 -3.38 -3.54
CA TYR A 53 13.58 -3.36 -2.07
C TYR A 53 14.54 -4.33 -1.38
N PHE A 54 15.14 -5.26 -2.13
CA PHE A 54 15.99 -6.28 -1.54
C PHE A 54 17.33 -6.28 -2.24
N ASN A 55 18.39 -6.02 -1.50
CA ASN A 55 19.68 -6.50 -1.94
C ASN A 55 19.66 -8.01 -1.74
N VAL A 56 19.85 -8.74 -2.83
CA VAL A 56 19.94 -10.20 -2.81
C VAL A 56 21.30 -10.63 -3.34
N THR A 57 21.69 -11.85 -3.00
CA THR A 57 22.91 -12.46 -3.49
C THR A 57 22.67 -13.89 -3.95
N CYS A 58 23.46 -14.35 -4.91
CA CYS A 58 23.46 -15.75 -5.31
C CYS A 58 24.43 -16.53 -4.42
N LYS A 59 23.92 -17.51 -3.67
CA LYS A 59 24.75 -18.38 -2.83
C LYS A 59 24.35 -19.83 -3.00
N SER A 60 25.26 -20.63 -3.54
CA SER A 60 25.09 -22.05 -3.84
C SER A 60 23.88 -22.32 -4.73
N GLY A 61 23.69 -21.46 -5.75
CA GLY A 61 22.55 -21.51 -6.67
C GLY A 61 21.21 -21.06 -6.06
N GLN A 62 21.22 -20.51 -4.85
CA GLN A 62 20.02 -19.96 -4.19
C GLN A 62 20.12 -18.45 -4.06
N ILE A 63 19.03 -17.75 -4.40
CA ILE A 63 18.90 -16.31 -4.16
C ILE A 63 18.59 -16.09 -2.68
N LYS A 64 19.46 -15.37 -1.97
CA LYS A 64 19.31 -15.03 -0.55
C LYS A 64 19.19 -13.53 -0.37
N VAL A 65 18.30 -13.09 0.51
CA VAL A 65 18.21 -11.67 0.89
C VAL A 65 19.41 -11.32 1.78
N VAL A 66 20.05 -10.19 1.49
CA VAL A 66 21.18 -9.63 2.24
C VAL A 66 20.68 -8.54 3.19
N ASN A 67 19.87 -7.62 2.66
CA ASN A 67 19.25 -6.53 3.42
C ASN A 67 18.02 -6.02 2.67
N CYS A 68 17.14 -5.32 3.37
CA CYS A 68 16.07 -4.54 2.76
C CYS A 68 16.57 -3.14 2.43
N ILE A 69 15.90 -2.46 1.51
CA ILE A 69 16.17 -1.09 1.10
C ILE A 69 14.91 -0.30 1.42
N SER A 70 15.01 0.76 2.21
CA SER A 70 13.88 1.65 2.50
C SER A 70 13.51 2.48 1.26
N ASP A 71 12.36 3.16 1.30
CA ASP A 71 11.98 4.06 0.20
C ASP A 71 12.91 5.27 0.04
N PHE A 72 13.73 5.55 1.06
CA PHE A 72 14.75 6.60 1.03
C PHE A 72 16.12 6.08 0.57
N GLY A 73 16.21 4.79 0.21
CA GLY A 73 17.45 4.14 -0.21
C GLY A 73 18.32 3.62 0.93
N THR A 74 17.84 3.70 2.18
CA THR A 74 18.59 3.26 3.36
C THR A 74 18.60 1.75 3.45
N MET A 75 19.77 1.17 3.65
CA MET A 75 19.92 -0.28 3.82
C MET A 75 19.52 -0.68 5.24
N ILE A 76 18.44 -1.45 5.35
CA ILE A 76 17.93 -1.97 6.61
C ILE A 76 18.46 -3.41 6.79
N PRO A 77 19.23 -3.69 7.84
CA PRO A 77 19.79 -5.02 8.07
C PRO A 77 18.72 -6.11 8.16
N LEU A 78 18.98 -7.28 7.57
CA LEU A 78 18.12 -8.44 7.73
C LEU A 78 18.04 -8.87 9.21
N GLY A 79 16.86 -9.23 9.68
CA GLY A 79 16.54 -9.49 11.09
C GLY A 79 16.10 -8.26 11.88
N SER A 80 15.98 -7.08 11.24
CA SER A 80 15.49 -5.88 11.93
C SER A 80 13.97 -5.96 12.13
N GLU A 81 13.52 -6.17 13.37
CA GLU A 81 12.08 -6.18 13.70
C GLU A 81 11.44 -4.79 13.61
N SER A 82 12.20 -3.74 13.91
CA SER A 82 11.74 -2.35 13.86
C SER A 82 12.91 -1.42 13.47
N PHE A 83 12.72 -0.67 12.40
CA PHE A 83 13.63 0.37 11.92
C PHE A 83 12.81 1.61 11.57
N TRP A 84 13.02 2.69 12.31
CA TRP A 84 12.28 3.94 12.09
C TRP A 84 13.08 4.90 11.22
N GLU A 85 12.48 5.33 10.13
CA GLU A 85 13.03 6.37 9.26
C GLU A 85 11.92 7.30 8.79
N ASN A 86 12.07 8.60 9.04
CA ASN A 86 11.12 9.65 8.67
C ASN A 86 9.67 9.38 9.13
N GLY A 87 9.51 8.83 10.35
CA GLY A 87 8.20 8.51 10.93
C GLY A 87 7.54 7.26 10.35
N ILE A 88 8.29 6.44 9.62
CA ILE A 88 7.85 5.16 9.08
C ILE A 88 8.64 4.05 9.78
N GLU A 89 7.92 3.09 10.33
CA GLU A 89 8.50 1.86 10.85
C GLU A 89 8.60 0.82 9.73
N TYR A 90 9.79 0.27 9.56
CA TYR A 90 10.10 -0.82 8.66
C TYR A 90 10.46 -2.06 9.47
N SER A 91 10.07 -3.23 8.99
CA SER A 91 10.61 -4.51 9.45
C SER A 91 11.27 -5.23 8.27
N CYS A 92 12.45 -5.78 8.51
CA CYS A 92 13.21 -6.57 7.54
C CYS A 92 13.48 -7.94 8.15
N VAL A 93 12.42 -8.74 8.31
CA VAL A 93 12.47 -10.08 8.91
C VAL A 93 12.19 -11.15 7.86
N ASP A 94 12.92 -12.27 7.94
CA ASP A 94 12.71 -13.45 7.11
C ASP A 94 11.70 -14.37 7.82
N ASP A 95 10.41 -14.11 7.62
CA ASP A 95 9.36 -14.92 8.24
C ASP A 95 9.09 -16.16 7.38
N ASP A 96 9.25 -17.34 7.99
CA ASP A 96 8.96 -18.67 7.43
C ASP A 96 7.45 -18.97 7.24
N ASN A 97 6.57 -18.05 7.62
CA ASN A 97 5.13 -18.12 7.39
C ASN A 97 4.60 -16.97 6.52
N GLY A 98 3.95 -17.32 5.41
CA GLY A 98 3.61 -16.40 4.32
C GLY A 98 2.30 -15.66 4.50
N GLY A 99 2.36 -14.39 4.91
CA GLY A 99 1.20 -13.51 4.96
C GLY A 99 1.49 -12.12 4.43
N SER A 100 1.43 -11.94 3.10
CA SER A 100 0.97 -10.68 2.50
C SER A 100 -0.10 -11.07 1.53
N GLY A 101 -1.30 -10.53 1.71
CA GLY A 101 -2.30 -10.58 0.67
C GLY A 101 -1.72 -9.88 -0.55
N GLU A 102 -1.28 -10.65 -1.54
CA GLU A 102 -1.25 -10.19 -2.91
C GLU A 102 -2.72 -10.08 -3.31
N GLU A 103 -3.22 -8.85 -3.47
CA GLU A 103 -4.42 -8.68 -4.28
C GLU A 103 -4.11 -9.22 -5.69
N PRO A 104 -5.04 -9.93 -6.33
CA PRO A 104 -4.83 -10.46 -7.67
C PRO A 104 -4.35 -9.34 -8.61
N ASP A 105 -3.36 -9.65 -9.45
CA ASP A 105 -2.74 -8.69 -10.37
C ASP A 105 -3.82 -8.09 -11.29
N ALA A 106 -4.23 -6.85 -11.00
CA ALA A 106 -5.32 -6.17 -11.71
C ALA A 106 -4.95 -5.78 -13.15
N CYS A 107 -3.68 -5.93 -13.51
CA CYS A 107 -3.16 -5.65 -14.84
C CYS A 107 -3.41 -6.85 -15.78
N ASP A 108 -4.59 -6.86 -16.40
CA ASP A 108 -5.04 -7.90 -17.35
C ASP A 108 -4.49 -7.73 -18.78
N GLY A 109 -3.58 -6.78 -18.99
CA GLY A 109 -3.01 -6.43 -20.29
C GLY A 109 -3.94 -5.62 -21.21
N ARG A 110 -5.16 -5.29 -20.77
CA ARG A 110 -6.10 -4.45 -21.55
C ARG A 110 -6.04 -2.98 -21.15
N HIS A 111 -5.66 -2.71 -19.90
CA HIS A 111 -5.59 -1.37 -19.35
C HIS A 111 -4.14 -0.99 -19.01
N SER A 112 -3.76 0.27 -19.26
CA SER A 112 -2.45 0.81 -18.88
C SER A 112 -2.38 1.18 -17.40
N GLU A 113 -3.53 1.36 -16.75
CA GLU A 113 -3.69 1.80 -15.38
C GLU A 113 -4.93 1.17 -14.75
N TYR A 114 -4.96 1.06 -13.42
CA TYR A 114 -6.13 0.61 -12.66
C TYR A 114 -6.29 1.41 -11.38
N PHE A 115 -7.52 1.41 -10.86
CA PHE A 115 -7.85 2.00 -9.57
C PHE A 115 -7.87 0.93 -8.49
N SER A 116 -7.16 1.16 -7.39
CA SER A 116 -7.29 0.36 -6.16
C SER A 116 -7.50 1.32 -5.00
N ASN A 117 -8.67 1.19 -4.35
CA ASN A 117 -9.15 2.15 -3.36
C ASN A 117 -9.12 3.58 -3.93
N HIS A 118 -8.47 4.51 -3.25
CA HIS A 118 -8.32 5.90 -3.67
C HIS A 118 -6.97 6.18 -4.36
N PHE A 119 -6.36 5.17 -4.98
CA PHE A 119 -5.09 5.28 -5.70
C PHE A 119 -5.24 4.87 -7.16
N LEU A 120 -4.54 5.60 -8.03
CA LEU A 120 -4.32 5.25 -9.43
C LEU A 120 -2.96 4.58 -9.57
N VAL A 121 -2.92 3.39 -10.16
CA VAL A 121 -1.69 2.60 -10.33
C VAL A 121 -1.44 2.34 -11.82
N SER A 122 -0.23 2.62 -12.29
CA SER A 122 0.20 2.31 -13.65
C SER A 122 0.65 0.85 -13.76
N CYS A 123 0.08 0.12 -14.71
CA CYS A 123 0.49 -1.25 -15.04
C CYS A 123 1.86 -1.30 -15.73
N THR A 124 2.21 -0.26 -16.51
CA THR A 124 3.49 -0.21 -17.23
C THR A 124 4.67 -0.02 -16.28
N SER A 125 4.59 0.97 -15.37
CA SER A 125 5.69 1.24 -14.43
C SER A 125 5.56 0.49 -13.11
N ARG A 126 4.41 -0.13 -12.84
CA ARG A 126 4.05 -0.71 -11.53
C ARG A 126 4.26 0.31 -10.40
N LYS A 127 3.72 1.51 -10.58
CA LYS A 127 3.84 2.65 -9.64
C LYS A 127 2.46 3.27 -9.41
N ILE A 128 2.22 3.72 -8.19
CA ILE A 128 1.17 4.65 -7.82
C ILE A 128 1.48 6.00 -8.46
N VAL A 129 0.54 6.49 -9.27
CA VAL A 129 0.67 7.70 -10.09
C VAL A 129 -0.01 8.89 -9.42
N ALA A 130 -1.13 8.63 -8.74
CA ALA A 130 -1.97 9.65 -8.13
C ALA A 130 -2.88 9.06 -7.06
N CYS A 131 -3.45 9.91 -6.22
CA CYS A 131 -4.68 9.62 -5.51
C CYS A 131 -5.88 9.99 -6.39
N VAL A 132 -7.06 9.49 -6.01
CA VAL A 132 -8.32 9.73 -6.73
C VAL A 132 -9.34 10.26 -5.76
N ASP A 133 -9.96 11.38 -6.11
CA ASP A 133 -10.99 12.01 -5.30
C ASP A 133 -12.38 11.36 -5.49
N LYS A 134 -13.40 11.90 -4.82
CA LYS A 134 -14.78 11.39 -4.92
C LYS A 134 -15.41 11.53 -6.32
N ASN A 135 -14.91 12.44 -7.15
CA ASN A 135 -15.41 12.70 -8.51
C ASN A 135 -14.66 11.86 -9.56
N GLY A 136 -13.59 11.17 -9.16
CA GLY A 136 -12.71 10.45 -10.06
C GLY A 136 -11.55 11.29 -10.59
N ASP A 137 -11.35 12.50 -10.07
CA ASP A 137 -10.26 13.38 -10.49
C ASP A 137 -8.91 12.90 -9.91
N ILE A 138 -7.87 13.07 -10.73
CA ILE A 138 -6.53 12.57 -10.48
C ILE A 138 -5.72 13.63 -9.72
N VAL A 139 -5.32 13.30 -8.49
CA VAL A 139 -4.56 14.19 -7.60
C VAL A 139 -3.15 13.64 -7.41
N LYS A 140 -2.16 14.25 -8.08
CA LYS A 140 -0.76 13.79 -8.00
C LYS A 140 -0.14 14.05 -6.62
N GLU A 141 -0.49 15.17 -6.00
CA GLU A 141 -0.04 15.58 -4.68
C GLU A 141 -0.99 16.66 -4.14
N GLY A 142 -1.12 16.77 -2.82
CA GLY A 142 -1.84 17.87 -2.18
C GLY A 142 -3.22 17.48 -1.66
N LEU A 143 -4.02 18.50 -1.36
CA LEU A 143 -5.32 18.32 -0.70
C LEU A 143 -6.40 17.87 -1.68
N PHE A 144 -7.29 17.00 -1.22
CA PHE A 144 -8.45 16.54 -1.99
C PHE A 144 -9.56 16.05 -1.06
N ILE A 145 -10.75 15.85 -1.62
CA ILE A 145 -11.97 15.52 -0.86
C ILE A 145 -12.43 14.10 -1.21
N LEU A 146 -12.65 13.30 -0.18
CA LEU A 146 -13.37 12.02 -0.27
C LEU A 146 -14.83 12.19 0.16
N ASP A 147 -15.58 11.10 0.14
CA ASP A 147 -16.99 11.08 0.54
C ASP A 147 -17.24 11.71 1.91
N ASN A 148 -18.43 12.29 2.07
CA ASN A 148 -18.88 13.00 3.27
C ASN A 148 -17.97 14.17 3.70
N GLY A 149 -17.33 14.83 2.72
CA GLY A 149 -16.50 16.01 2.98
C GLY A 149 -15.22 15.68 3.76
N GLN A 150 -14.67 14.47 3.60
CA GLN A 150 -13.40 14.11 4.21
C GLN A 150 -12.23 14.83 3.52
N LEU A 151 -11.56 15.72 4.25
CA LEU A 151 -10.38 16.41 3.72
C LEU A 151 -9.15 15.52 3.91
N LYS A 152 -8.52 15.17 2.79
CA LYS A 152 -7.32 14.33 2.77
C LYS A 152 -6.16 15.04 2.09
N SER A 153 -4.95 14.53 2.30
CA SER A 153 -3.75 14.93 1.57
C SER A 153 -3.13 13.72 0.91
N CYS A 154 -2.91 13.80 -0.41
CA CYS A 154 -2.18 12.82 -1.18
C CYS A 154 -0.69 13.07 -1.07
N TYR A 155 0.08 12.04 -0.72
CA TYR A 155 1.53 12.07 -0.75
C TYR A 155 2.06 10.80 -1.42
N ILE A 156 2.77 10.96 -2.52
CA ILE A 156 3.39 9.87 -3.27
C ILE A 156 4.89 9.95 -3.07
N TYR A 157 5.49 8.86 -2.59
CA TYR A 157 6.93 8.81 -2.33
C TYR A 157 7.70 8.82 -3.65
N THR A 158 8.96 9.27 -3.64
CA THR A 158 9.79 9.49 -4.84
C THR A 158 9.86 8.30 -5.80
N ASN A 159 9.81 7.07 -5.30
CA ASN A 159 9.86 5.86 -6.12
C ASN A 159 8.49 5.49 -6.76
N GLY A 160 7.40 6.13 -6.33
CA GLY A 160 6.03 5.83 -6.76
C GLY A 160 5.53 4.46 -6.32
N LYS A 161 6.22 3.76 -5.43
CA LYS A 161 5.83 2.41 -4.98
C LYS A 161 5.00 2.44 -3.71
N ARG A 162 5.05 3.55 -2.99
CA ARG A 162 4.21 3.84 -1.85
C ARG A 162 3.53 5.18 -2.05
N ALA A 163 2.36 5.29 -1.48
CA ALA A 163 1.65 6.52 -1.31
C ALA A 163 0.94 6.49 0.04
N ARG A 164 0.61 7.67 0.55
CA ARG A 164 -0.11 7.85 1.80
C ARG A 164 -1.22 8.87 1.57
N ILE A 165 -2.39 8.56 2.10
CA ILE A 165 -3.51 9.49 2.17
C ILE A 165 -3.65 9.89 3.63
N ASP A 166 -3.26 11.11 3.95
CA ASP A 166 -3.34 11.64 5.30
C ASP A 166 -4.69 12.27 5.58
N ASN A 167 -5.24 12.01 6.77
CA ASN A 167 -6.44 12.68 7.24
C ASN A 167 -6.10 14.10 7.70
N LYS A 168 -6.71 15.11 7.07
CA LYS A 168 -6.53 16.53 7.41
C LYS A 168 -7.76 17.16 8.07
N GLY A 169 -8.80 16.37 8.33
CA GLY A 169 -10.06 16.81 8.91
C GLY A 169 -11.20 16.69 7.90
N CYS A 170 -12.04 17.72 7.85
CA CYS A 170 -13.19 17.77 6.97
C CYS A 170 -13.22 19.10 6.21
N PHE A 171 -13.92 19.09 5.08
CA PHE A 171 -14.12 20.26 4.23
C PHE A 171 -15.59 20.64 4.23
N ASN A 172 -15.90 21.85 4.71
CA ASN A 172 -17.25 22.39 4.79
C ASN A 172 -17.53 23.39 3.66
N GLY A 173 -17.30 22.94 2.42
CA GLY A 173 -17.57 23.68 1.19
C GLY A 173 -18.35 22.86 0.18
N THR A 174 -18.58 23.44 -0.99
CA THR A 174 -19.22 22.84 -2.16
C THR A 174 -18.16 22.27 -3.11
N ASP A 175 -18.61 21.57 -4.17
CA ASP A 175 -17.72 21.00 -5.19
C ASP A 175 -17.04 22.04 -6.08
N TYR A 176 -17.47 23.31 -6.00
CA TYR A 176 -16.89 24.42 -6.75
C TYR A 176 -15.95 25.28 -5.91
N ASP A 177 -15.89 25.05 -4.60
CA ASP A 177 -15.02 25.78 -3.70
C ASP A 177 -13.59 25.23 -3.78
N ASP A 178 -12.61 26.11 -3.57
CA ASP A 178 -11.21 25.71 -3.57
C ASP A 178 -10.91 24.86 -2.34
N VAL A 179 -10.48 23.61 -2.57
CA VAL A 179 -10.10 22.67 -1.50
C VAL A 179 -8.94 23.21 -0.64
N THR A 180 -8.16 24.15 -1.14
CA THR A 180 -7.05 24.78 -0.41
C THR A 180 -7.48 25.94 0.47
N ASP A 181 -8.74 26.39 0.39
CA ASP A 181 -9.27 27.44 1.27
C ASP A 181 -9.39 26.93 2.72
N GLU A 182 -8.43 27.32 3.55
CA GLU A 182 -8.35 26.94 4.96
C GLU A 182 -9.56 27.40 5.79
N SER A 183 -10.32 28.41 5.34
CA SER A 183 -11.53 28.86 6.05
C SER A 183 -12.66 27.82 6.01
N LEU A 184 -12.63 26.93 5.02
CA LEU A 184 -13.56 25.82 4.86
C LEU A 184 -13.05 24.54 5.54
N HIS A 185 -11.85 24.55 6.12
CA HIS A 185 -11.24 23.38 6.77
C HIS A 185 -11.71 23.27 8.21
N ILE A 186 -12.32 22.14 8.52
CA ILE A 186 -12.77 21.80 9.85
C ILE A 186 -11.82 20.78 10.47
N LYS A 187 -11.25 21.13 11.62
CA LYS A 187 -10.38 20.22 12.37
C LYS A 187 -11.10 18.94 12.75
N LYS A 188 -10.36 17.83 12.73
CA LYS A 188 -10.86 16.54 13.19
C LYS A 188 -11.45 16.66 14.60
N TYR A 189 -12.64 16.08 14.78
CA TYR A 189 -13.47 16.11 15.99
C TYR A 189 -14.04 17.47 16.40
N ALA A 190 -13.83 18.53 15.63
CA ALA A 190 -14.54 19.78 15.86
C ALA A 190 -16.04 19.57 15.67
N ILE A 191 -16.82 20.30 16.48
CA ILE A 191 -18.28 20.34 16.44
C ILE A 191 -18.67 21.78 16.14
N TRP A 192 -19.58 21.98 15.20
CA TRP A 192 -20.11 23.30 14.84
C TRP A 192 -21.60 23.21 14.57
N ARG A 193 -22.29 24.36 14.63
CA ARG A 193 -23.72 24.43 14.37
C ARG A 193 -23.99 24.80 12.92
N GLN A 194 -24.94 24.11 12.31
CA GLN A 194 -25.51 24.45 11.00
C GLN A 194 -27.02 24.25 11.05
N GLY A 195 -27.77 25.36 11.10
CA GLY A 195 -29.22 25.33 11.28
C GLY A 195 -29.64 24.67 12.59
N ASN A 196 -30.51 23.66 12.50
CA ASN A 196 -31.05 22.91 13.64
C ASN A 196 -30.18 21.70 14.01
N TYR A 197 -28.93 21.65 13.55
CA TYR A 197 -28.03 20.53 13.78
C TYR A 197 -26.70 21.06 14.30
N ASP A 198 -26.09 20.31 15.22
CA ASP A 198 -24.64 20.37 15.36
C ASP A 198 -24.04 19.22 14.56
N LEU A 199 -23.08 19.57 13.72
CA LEU A 199 -22.29 18.66 12.91
C LEU A 199 -20.96 18.37 13.60
N ARG A 200 -20.37 17.22 13.29
CA ARG A 200 -19.04 16.84 13.75
C ARG A 200 -18.19 16.33 12.61
N CYS A 201 -16.93 16.71 12.62
CA CYS A 201 -15.93 16.12 11.74
C CYS A 201 -15.40 14.82 12.37
N GLY A 202 -15.87 13.67 11.90
CA GLY A 202 -15.47 12.35 12.38
C GLY A 202 -14.35 11.72 11.55
N ASP A 203 -14.10 10.44 11.82
CA ASP A 203 -13.18 9.63 11.01
C ASP A 203 -13.70 9.41 9.58
N GLN A 204 -15.02 9.36 9.42
CA GLN A 204 -15.74 9.12 8.16
C GLN A 204 -16.25 10.41 7.50
N GLY A 205 -15.77 11.58 7.95
CA GLY A 205 -16.21 12.88 7.44
C GLY A 205 -17.26 13.57 8.31
N ILE A 206 -17.98 14.50 7.70
CA ILE A 206 -19.00 15.34 8.33
C ILE A 206 -20.26 14.49 8.55
N HIS A 207 -20.75 14.48 9.78
CA HIS A 207 -22.00 13.80 10.15
C HIS A 207 -22.73 14.59 11.23
N VAL A 208 -24.03 14.34 11.38
CA VAL A 208 -24.82 14.93 12.45
C VAL A 208 -24.34 14.38 13.79
N TYR A 209 -24.10 15.29 14.75
CA TYR A 209 -23.77 14.93 16.13
C TYR A 209 -25.00 15.02 17.04
N ARG A 210 -25.81 16.07 16.85
CA ARG A 210 -27.07 16.26 17.56
C ARG A 210 -28.02 17.17 16.79
N CYS A 211 -29.31 16.96 17.00
CA CYS A 211 -30.42 17.71 16.44
C CYS A 211 -31.08 18.57 17.52
N TYR A 212 -31.53 19.76 17.13
CA TYR A 212 -32.29 20.69 17.94
C TYR A 212 -33.75 20.67 17.51
N LEU A 213 -34.60 20.32 18.45
CA LEU A 213 -36.05 20.29 18.28
C LEU A 213 -36.68 21.58 18.80
N ASP A 214 -37.93 21.79 18.40
CA ASP A 214 -38.77 22.81 18.99
C ASP A 214 -38.79 22.68 20.52
N LYS A 215 -38.84 23.83 21.20
CA LYS A 215 -38.75 23.94 22.67
C LYS A 215 -37.38 23.60 23.27
N GLY A 216 -36.32 23.57 22.46
CA GLY A 216 -34.94 23.45 22.92
C GLY A 216 -34.53 22.05 23.35
N LYS A 217 -35.32 21.03 23.00
CA LYS A 217 -34.95 19.62 23.25
C LYS A 217 -33.83 19.21 22.30
N ILE A 218 -32.83 18.52 22.84
CA ILE A 218 -31.66 18.05 22.11
C ILE A 218 -31.76 16.53 21.93
N MET A 219 -31.53 16.04 20.72
CA MET A 219 -31.45 14.62 20.41
C MET A 219 -30.07 14.31 19.84
N HIS A 220 -29.41 13.26 20.31
CA HIS A 220 -28.15 12.82 19.71
C HIS A 220 -28.38 12.00 18.44
N ALA A 221 -27.43 12.04 17.52
CA ALA A 221 -27.48 11.22 16.32
C ALA A 221 -27.65 9.73 16.64
N GLY A 222 -28.42 9.02 15.81
CA GLY A 222 -28.85 7.63 16.04
C GLY A 222 -30.12 7.49 16.88
N SER A 223 -30.69 8.59 17.38
CA SER A 223 -31.95 8.58 18.14
C SER A 223 -33.16 8.80 17.24
N ALA A 224 -34.29 8.15 17.57
CA ALA A 224 -35.58 8.38 16.93
C ALA A 224 -36.65 8.82 17.94
N TRP A 225 -37.66 9.57 17.50
CA TRP A 225 -38.81 10.00 18.31
C TRP A 225 -40.07 10.15 17.46
N LEU A 226 -41.24 10.23 18.09
CA LEU A 226 -42.49 10.62 17.43
C LEU A 226 -42.71 12.13 17.63
N ASP A 227 -43.07 12.82 16.55
CA ASP A 227 -43.47 14.23 16.61
C ASP A 227 -44.95 14.40 17.03
N SER A 228 -45.46 15.64 17.00
CA SER A 228 -46.85 15.94 17.40
C SER A 228 -47.92 15.36 16.46
N ASN A 229 -47.53 14.87 15.28
CA ASN A 229 -48.40 14.25 14.29
C ASN A 229 -48.24 12.73 14.27
N ASP A 230 -47.62 12.14 15.30
CA ASP A 230 -47.28 10.71 15.39
C ASP A 230 -46.38 10.23 14.23
N ALA A 231 -45.65 11.13 13.57
CA ALA A 231 -44.67 10.76 12.55
C ALA A 231 -43.32 10.44 13.20
N ILE A 232 -42.69 9.35 12.75
CA ILE A 232 -41.35 8.97 13.19
C ILE A 232 -40.32 9.94 12.60
N GLN A 233 -39.49 10.47 13.49
CA GLN A 233 -38.37 11.35 13.17
C GLN A 233 -37.07 10.71 13.65
N VAL A 234 -36.00 10.89 12.89
CA VAL A 234 -34.68 10.33 13.19
C VAL A 234 -33.63 11.44 13.13
N CYS A 235 -32.73 11.47 14.11
CA CYS A 235 -31.56 12.34 14.07
C CYS A 235 -30.41 11.56 13.44
N SER A 236 -30.08 11.84 12.18
CA SER A 236 -29.03 11.17 11.41
C SER A 236 -28.35 12.13 10.45
#